data_AF-A0A1B6FPV9-F1
#
_entry.id   AF-A0A1B6FPV9-F1
#
_cell.length_a   1.000
_cell.length_b   1.000
_cell.length_c   1.000
_cell.angle_alpha   90.00
_cell.angle_beta   90.00
_cell.angle_gamma   90.00
#
_symmetry.space_group_name_H-M   'P 1'
#
loop_
_entity.id
_entity.type
_entity.pdbx_description
1 polymer ?
#
loop_
_entity_poly.entity_id
_entity_poly.type
_entity_poly.pdbx_seq_one_letter_code
_entity_poly.pdbx_strand_id
1 'polypeptide(L)'
;FFVPANSSSSTETELLAINAAAAHCINVESKNICILSDSKSALQLLKQYKPSSYYQRIKEILHLLNLASGKNICFQWIPGHCGLHGNERADKIAKLATNMHPIPPKQPTLSSCMATAHKTLRQKWVERWKDEPTGRHLYGLLEEPNNIEIYKNLPRSVTSFASRARTGHIITQSYLFRFNLTESPLCLVCQLEEETLEHILLHCTSKSDARDELKRRLQPDCSLKIILIEPNFWIILREQ
;
A
#
# COMPACT_ATOMS: atom_id res chain seq x y z
N PHE A 1 12.71 26.26 -5.18
CA PHE A 1 11.39 25.75 -4.77
C PHE A 1 11.60 24.33 -4.24
N PHE A 2 11.11 24.03 -3.04
CA PHE A 2 11.37 22.75 -2.35
C PHE A 2 10.06 22.01 -2.10
N VAL A 3 10.10 20.68 -2.10
CA VAL A 3 8.92 19.80 -1.97
C VAL A 3 9.25 18.73 -0.95
N PRO A 4 8.32 18.38 -0.04
CA PRO A 4 8.51 17.25 0.85
C PRO A 4 8.72 15.95 0.07
N ALA A 5 9.89 15.33 0.27
CA ALA A 5 10.23 14.01 -0.27
C ALA A 5 9.25 12.91 0.19
N ASN A 6 8.50 13.13 1.27
CA ASN A 6 7.69 12.11 1.93
C ASN A 6 6.21 12.05 1.47
N SER A 7 5.79 12.90 0.53
CA SER A 7 4.40 12.96 0.06
C SER A 7 4.21 13.21 -1.44
N SER A 8 5.31 13.34 -2.20
CA SER A 8 5.29 13.63 -3.63
C SER A 8 5.98 12.54 -4.44
N SER A 9 5.42 12.17 -5.59
CA SER A 9 6.06 11.19 -6.47
C SER A 9 7.33 11.78 -7.07
N SER A 10 8.31 10.94 -7.44
CA SER A 10 9.50 11.40 -8.18
C SER A 10 9.11 12.19 -9.44
N THR A 11 8.10 11.76 -10.20
CA THR A 11 7.60 12.53 -11.35
C THR A 11 7.07 13.91 -10.98
N GLU A 12 6.44 14.09 -9.81
CA GLU A 12 5.95 15.39 -9.34
C GLU A 12 7.10 16.36 -9.03
N THR A 13 8.16 15.86 -8.39
CA THR A 13 9.35 16.67 -8.09
C THR A 13 10.08 17.09 -9.36
N GLU A 14 10.17 16.20 -10.34
CA GLU A 14 10.76 16.48 -11.65
C GLU A 14 9.97 17.54 -12.43
N LEU A 15 8.64 17.45 -12.44
CA LEU A 15 7.79 18.46 -13.04
C LEU A 15 7.92 19.82 -12.33
N LEU A 16 8.23 19.84 -11.03
CA LEU A 16 8.49 21.09 -10.29
C LEU A 16 9.83 21.73 -10.66
N ALA A 17 10.87 20.91 -10.84
CA ALA A 17 12.15 21.38 -11.36
C ALA A 17 11.98 21.98 -12.76
N ILE A 18 11.24 21.31 -13.64
CA ILE A 18 10.93 21.82 -14.98
C ILE A 18 10.11 23.11 -14.93
N ASN A 19 9.12 23.21 -14.03
CA ASN A 19 8.33 24.43 -13.83
C ASN A 19 9.22 25.61 -13.41
N ALA A 20 10.15 25.39 -12.49
CA ALA A 20 11.12 26.41 -12.08
C ALA A 20 12.06 26.81 -13.23
N ALA A 21 12.52 25.85 -14.03
CA ALA A 21 13.33 26.11 -15.22
C ALA A 21 12.56 26.93 -16.27
N ALA A 22 11.31 26.57 -16.56
CA ALA A 22 10.43 27.30 -17.48
C ALA A 22 10.18 28.74 -17.00
N ALA A 23 9.95 28.95 -15.71
CA ALA A 23 9.82 30.29 -15.13
C ALA A 23 11.11 31.11 -15.28
N HIS A 24 12.28 30.48 -15.08
CA HIS A 24 13.57 31.13 -15.26
C HIS A 24 13.81 31.55 -16.71
N CYS A 25 13.37 30.72 -17.67
CA CYS A 25 13.49 31.01 -19.10
C CYS A 25 12.84 32.34 -19.49
N ILE A 26 11.84 32.85 -18.77
CA ILE A 26 11.20 34.15 -19.05
C ILE A 26 12.20 35.31 -18.92
N ASN A 27 13.13 35.23 -17.95
CA ASN A 27 14.04 36.33 -17.61
C ASN A 27 15.45 36.18 -18.21
N VAL A 28 15.79 35.02 -18.77
CA VAL A 28 17.08 34.77 -19.42
C VAL A 28 17.20 35.59 -20.72
N GLU A 29 18.31 36.25 -20.99
CA GLU A 29 18.49 37.07 -22.21
C GLU A 29 18.57 36.22 -23.49
N SER A 30 19.09 35.00 -23.39
CA SER A 30 19.27 34.09 -24.52
C SER A 30 17.94 33.72 -25.20
N LYS A 31 17.91 33.81 -26.54
CA LYS A 31 16.75 33.39 -27.34
C LYS A 31 16.66 31.88 -27.54
N ASN A 32 17.77 31.16 -27.55
CA ASN A 32 17.81 29.72 -27.72
C ASN A 32 18.16 29.07 -26.38
N ILE A 33 17.26 28.26 -25.83
CA ILE A 33 17.40 27.64 -24.51
C ILE A 33 17.09 26.15 -24.62
N CYS A 34 17.93 25.31 -24.02
CA CYS A 34 17.67 23.88 -23.89
C CYS A 34 17.53 23.51 -22.42
N ILE A 35 16.39 22.97 -22.03
CA ILE A 35 16.16 22.41 -20.70
C ILE A 35 16.51 20.92 -20.76
N LEU A 36 17.56 20.54 -20.01
CA LEU A 36 17.99 19.16 -19.87
C LEU A 36 17.30 18.52 -18.66
N SER A 37 16.76 17.31 -18.81
CA SER A 37 16.19 16.54 -17.70
C SER A 37 16.44 15.06 -17.92
N ASP A 38 16.77 14.34 -16.84
CA ASP A 38 16.88 12.88 -16.85
C ASP A 38 15.54 12.16 -16.62
N SER A 39 14.50 12.92 -16.27
CA SER A 39 13.14 12.43 -16.09
C SER A 39 12.40 12.24 -17.42
N LYS A 40 12.61 11.07 -18.04
CA LYS A 40 11.87 10.67 -19.25
C LYS A 40 10.35 10.72 -19.04
N SER A 41 9.86 10.34 -17.87
CA SER A 41 8.43 10.35 -17.52
C SER A 41 7.86 11.77 -17.50
N ALA A 42 8.55 12.73 -16.89
CA ALA A 42 8.12 14.13 -16.84
C ALA A 42 8.09 14.74 -18.26
N LEU A 43 9.11 14.49 -19.08
CA LEU A 43 9.16 14.97 -20.46
C LEU A 43 8.06 14.35 -21.34
N GLN A 44 7.75 13.07 -21.15
CA GLN A 44 6.63 12.41 -21.83
C GLN A 44 5.28 13.02 -21.46
N LEU A 45 5.08 13.39 -20.19
CA LEU A 45 3.87 14.06 -19.72
C LEU A 45 3.69 15.46 -20.34
N LEU A 46 4.78 16.21 -20.54
CA LEU A 46 4.70 17.50 -21.26
C LEU A 46 4.33 17.32 -22.73
N LYS A 47 4.83 16.25 -23.36
CA LYS A 47 4.52 15.94 -24.77
C LYS A 47 3.08 15.46 -24.94
N GLN A 48 2.57 14.67 -24.00
CA GLN A 48 1.25 14.07 -24.05
C GLN A 48 0.30 14.88 -23.16
N TYR A 49 -0.43 15.83 -23.75
CA TYR A 49 -1.43 16.65 -23.06
C TYR A 49 -2.70 15.84 -22.70
N LYS A 50 -2.54 14.75 -21.95
CA LYS A 50 -3.62 13.85 -21.51
C LYS A 50 -4.05 14.17 -20.08
N PRO A 51 -5.33 13.94 -19.74
CA PRO A 51 -5.80 13.99 -18.36
C PRO A 51 -4.94 13.08 -17.48
N SER A 52 -4.30 13.66 -16.46
CA SER A 52 -3.50 12.95 -15.48
C SER A 52 -3.55 13.70 -14.15
N SER A 53 -3.13 13.06 -13.06
CA SER A 53 -3.00 13.73 -11.75
C SER A 53 -2.04 14.92 -11.76
N TYR A 54 -1.23 15.06 -12.82
CA TYR A 54 -0.26 16.13 -13.01
C TYR A 54 -0.76 17.25 -13.93
N TYR A 55 -1.99 17.16 -14.45
CA TYR A 55 -2.53 18.05 -15.48
C TYR A 55 -2.42 19.55 -15.12
N GLN A 56 -2.71 19.92 -13.88
CA GLN A 56 -2.58 21.30 -13.42
C GLN A 56 -1.14 21.81 -13.50
N ARG A 57 -0.16 21.00 -13.08
CA ARG A 57 1.26 21.33 -13.17
C ARG A 57 1.73 21.43 -14.62
N ILE A 58 1.25 20.54 -15.49
CA ILE A 58 1.55 20.59 -16.93
C ILE A 58 1.01 21.90 -17.54
N LYS A 59 -0.22 22.30 -17.18
CA LYS A 59 -0.79 23.60 -17.59
C LYS A 59 0.04 24.79 -17.14
N GLU A 60 0.52 24.81 -15.90
CA GLU A 60 1.40 25.86 -15.38
C GLU A 60 2.69 25.97 -16.21
N ILE A 61 3.35 24.83 -16.49
CA ILE A 61 4.58 24.80 -17.28
C ILE A 61 4.32 25.33 -18.69
N LEU A 62 3.26 24.86 -19.36
CA LEU A 62 2.91 25.31 -20.71
C LEU A 62 2.54 26.80 -20.75
N HIS A 63 1.89 27.32 -19.70
CA HIS A 63 1.61 28.75 -19.57
C HIS A 63 2.91 29.56 -19.47
N LEU A 64 3.87 29.15 -18.65
CA LEU A 64 5.17 29.81 -18.53
C LEU A 64 5.96 29.78 -19.85
N LEU A 65 5.93 28.65 -20.56
CA LEU A 65 6.55 28.54 -21.88
C LEU A 65 5.90 29.50 -22.89
N ASN A 66 4.57 29.69 -22.84
CA ASN A 66 3.87 30.66 -23.68
C ASN A 66 4.23 32.11 -23.33
N LEU A 67 4.44 32.43 -22.05
CA LEU A 67 4.96 33.74 -21.63
C LEU A 67 6.39 33.99 -22.15
N ALA A 68 7.15 32.92 -22.41
CA ALA A 68 8.47 32.97 -23.04
C ALA A 68 8.42 32.84 -24.57
N SER A 69 7.28 33.11 -25.23
CA SER A 69 7.05 32.90 -26.67
C SER A 69 8.05 33.55 -27.64
N GLY A 70 8.82 34.54 -27.21
CA GLY A 70 9.94 35.12 -27.98
C GLY A 70 11.23 34.28 -27.98
N LYS A 71 11.22 33.09 -27.37
CA LYS A 71 12.38 32.22 -27.15
C LYS A 71 12.14 30.84 -27.75
N ASN A 72 13.18 30.29 -28.38
CA ASN A 72 13.25 28.92 -28.85
C ASN A 72 13.68 28.03 -27.67
N ILE A 73 12.69 27.50 -26.96
CA ILE A 73 12.91 26.59 -25.83
C ILE A 73 12.71 25.15 -26.29
N CYS A 74 13.72 24.31 -26.13
CA CYS A 74 13.61 22.87 -26.36
C CYS A 74 13.86 22.08 -25.07
N PHE A 75 13.34 20.85 -25.04
CA PHE A 75 13.56 19.90 -23.97
C PHE A 75 14.38 18.73 -24.50
N GLN A 76 15.46 18.38 -23.81
CA GLN A 76 16.30 17.25 -24.17
C GLN A 76 16.39 16.28 -23.00
N TRP A 77 16.01 15.03 -23.25
CA TRP A 77 16.25 13.96 -22.29
C TRP A 77 17.74 13.63 -22.25
N ILE A 78 18.30 13.47 -21.06
CA ILE A 78 19.67 13.00 -20.85
C ILE A 78 19.66 11.78 -19.92
N PRO A 79 20.62 10.85 -20.02
CA PRO A 79 20.72 9.76 -19.05
C PRO A 79 21.12 10.34 -17.68
N GLY A 80 20.46 9.89 -16.62
CA GLY A 80 20.85 10.20 -15.24
C GLY A 80 22.14 9.48 -14.85
N HIS A 81 22.86 10.04 -13.87
CA HIS A 81 24.03 9.42 -13.22
C HIS A 81 25.16 8.97 -14.17
N CYS A 82 25.42 9.73 -15.24
CA CYS A 82 26.40 9.40 -16.27
C CYS A 82 27.65 10.30 -16.30
N GLY A 83 27.95 11.06 -15.24
CA GLY A 83 29.11 11.96 -15.23
C GLY A 83 28.84 13.36 -15.82
N LEU A 84 27.61 13.66 -16.24
CA LEU A 84 27.26 15.00 -16.74
C LEU A 84 27.21 16.00 -15.59
N HIS A 85 28.29 16.78 -15.46
CA HIS A 85 28.50 17.72 -14.35
C HIS A 85 27.28 18.60 -14.01
N GLY A 86 26.56 19.10 -15.03
CA GLY A 86 25.33 19.89 -14.82
C GLY A 86 24.20 19.09 -14.17
N ASN A 87 23.95 17.86 -14.64
CA ASN A 87 22.93 16.97 -14.09
C ASN A 87 23.29 16.54 -12.67
N GLU A 88 24.53 16.12 -12.45
CA GLU A 88 25.00 15.66 -11.13
C GLU A 88 24.93 16.77 -10.08
N ARG A 89 25.22 18.02 -10.50
CA ARG A 89 25.04 19.18 -9.64
C ARG A 89 23.56 19.41 -9.30
N ALA A 90 22.66 19.30 -10.27
CA ALA A 90 21.22 19.41 -10.04
C ALA A 90 20.72 18.32 -9.07
N ASP A 91 21.10 17.06 -9.29
CA ASP A 91 20.80 15.92 -8.42
C ASP A 91 21.30 16.14 -7.00
N LYS A 92 22.54 16.62 -6.85
CA LYS A 92 23.13 16.89 -5.53
C LYS A 92 22.33 17.96 -4.80
N ILE A 93 21.95 19.04 -5.47
CA ILE A 93 21.14 20.10 -4.88
C ILE A 93 19.74 19.57 -4.51
N ALA A 94 19.12 18.76 -5.37
CA ALA A 94 17.83 18.13 -5.10
C ALA A 94 17.89 17.20 -3.87
N LYS A 95 18.96 16.40 -3.73
CA LYS A 95 19.19 15.55 -2.55
C LYS A 95 19.46 16.34 -1.28
N LEU A 96 20.19 17.44 -1.36
CA LEU A 96 20.40 18.31 -0.18
C LEU A 96 19.08 18.96 0.26
N ALA A 97 18.23 19.31 -0.69
CA ALA A 97 16.92 19.89 -0.43
C ALA A 97 15.97 18.94 0.30
N THR A 98 16.09 17.62 0.14
CA THR A 98 15.23 16.66 0.86
C THR A 98 15.46 16.68 2.38
N ASN A 99 16.63 17.14 2.82
CA ASN A 99 16.99 17.25 4.24
C ASN A 99 16.62 18.60 4.86
N MET A 100 16.14 19.56 4.06
CA MET A 100 15.67 20.85 4.54
C MET A 100 14.19 20.78 4.94
N HIS A 101 13.74 21.70 5.80
CA HIS A 101 12.32 21.78 6.18
C HIS A 101 11.45 21.93 4.93
N PRO A 102 10.52 20.98 4.68
CA PRO A 102 9.76 20.99 3.46
C PRO A 102 8.80 22.17 3.43
N ILE A 103 8.95 23.01 2.40
CA ILE A 103 7.95 24.02 2.09
C ILE A 103 6.84 23.30 1.31
N PRO A 104 5.59 23.29 1.79
CA PRO A 104 4.51 22.68 1.03
C PRO A 104 4.35 23.42 -0.32
N PRO A 105 4.15 22.70 -1.43
CA PRO A 105 3.92 23.35 -2.72
C PRO A 105 2.67 24.23 -2.61
N LYS A 106 2.72 25.45 -3.19
CA LYS A 106 1.58 26.39 -3.21
C LYS A 106 0.30 25.75 -3.75
N GLN A 107 0.43 24.79 -4.67
CA GLN A 107 -0.66 23.96 -5.19
C GLN A 107 -0.18 22.50 -5.26
N PRO A 108 -0.54 21.63 -4.29
CA PRO A 108 -0.26 20.21 -4.36
C PRO A 108 -1.07 19.55 -5.48
N THR A 109 -0.52 18.50 -6.10
CA THR A 109 -1.29 17.72 -7.08
C THR A 109 -2.38 16.90 -6.40
N LEU A 110 -3.42 16.53 -7.17
CA LEU A 110 -4.47 15.62 -6.68
C LEU A 110 -3.87 14.30 -6.16
N SER A 111 -2.82 13.79 -6.81
CA SER A 111 -2.13 12.57 -6.37
C SER A 111 -1.50 12.72 -4.99
N SER A 112 -0.79 13.83 -4.75
CA SER A 112 -0.17 14.10 -3.44
C SER A 112 -1.22 14.28 -2.34
N CYS A 113 -2.32 14.97 -2.64
CA CYS A 113 -3.46 15.10 -1.73
C CYS A 113 -4.07 13.73 -1.39
N MET A 114 -4.33 12.88 -2.39
CA MET A 114 -4.88 11.53 -2.17
C MET A 114 -3.92 10.65 -1.37
N ALA A 115 -2.62 10.66 -1.67
CA ALA A 115 -1.61 9.91 -0.94
C ALA A 115 -1.56 10.34 0.54
N THR A 116 -1.59 11.65 0.79
CA THR A 116 -1.63 12.21 2.16
C THR A 116 -2.93 11.81 2.87
N ALA A 117 -4.08 11.92 2.20
CA ALA A 117 -5.37 11.52 2.77
C ALA A 117 -5.39 10.03 3.12
N HIS A 118 -4.92 9.15 2.23
CA HIS A 118 -4.82 7.71 2.50
C HIS A 118 -3.91 7.41 3.68
N LYS A 119 -2.74 8.06 3.76
CA LYS A 119 -1.81 7.90 4.88
C LYS A 119 -2.46 8.32 6.21
N THR A 120 -3.10 9.49 6.24
CA THR A 120 -3.80 9.99 7.43
C THR A 120 -4.96 9.07 7.83
N LEU A 121 -5.76 8.60 6.87
CA LEU A 121 -6.85 7.66 7.13
C LEU A 121 -6.33 6.33 7.67
N ARG A 122 -5.24 5.81 7.10
CA ARG A 122 -4.60 4.57 7.58
C ARG A 122 -4.10 4.72 9.01
N GLN A 123 -3.43 5.83 9.34
CA GLN A 123 -2.95 6.11 10.70
C GLN A 123 -4.12 6.16 11.70
N LYS A 124 -5.15 6.94 11.40
CA LYS A 124 -6.37 7.00 12.22
C LYS A 124 -7.04 5.64 12.39
N TRP A 125 -7.05 4.81 11.34
CA TRP A 125 -7.60 3.47 11.43
C TRP A 125 -6.78 2.56 12.33
N VAL A 126 -5.44 2.58 12.21
CA VAL A 126 -4.54 1.82 13.09
C VAL A 126 -4.68 2.25 14.55
N GLU A 127 -4.79 3.54 14.82
CA GLU A 127 -5.03 4.07 16.18
C GLU A 127 -6.38 3.59 16.72
N ARG A 128 -7.46 3.80 15.95
CA ARG A 128 -8.80 3.38 16.34
C ARG A 128 -8.91 1.87 16.55
N TRP A 129 -8.20 1.07 15.76
CA TRP A 129 -8.22 -0.39 15.85
C TRP A 129 -7.80 -0.92 17.22
N LYS A 130 -6.91 -0.20 17.91
CA LYS A 130 -6.41 -0.58 19.24
C LYS A 130 -7.50 -0.59 20.30
N ASP A 131 -8.35 0.43 20.27
CA ASP A 131 -9.33 0.71 21.33
C ASP A 131 -10.78 0.39 20.91
N GLU A 132 -11.01 0.00 19.65
CA GLU A 132 -12.33 -0.34 19.15
C GLU A 132 -12.91 -1.56 19.91
N PRO A 133 -14.11 -1.44 20.50
CA PRO A 133 -14.74 -2.54 21.25
C PRO A 133 -15.23 -3.68 20.34
N THR A 134 -15.42 -3.41 19.05
CA THR A 134 -15.81 -4.42 18.06
C THR A 134 -14.59 -5.09 17.44
N GLY A 135 -14.72 -6.36 17.04
CA GLY A 135 -13.63 -7.07 16.37
C GLY A 135 -12.43 -7.46 17.27
N ARG A 136 -12.58 -7.43 18.59
CA ARG A 136 -11.51 -7.77 19.57
C ARG A 136 -10.87 -9.13 19.34
N HIS A 137 -11.65 -10.13 18.90
CA HIS A 137 -11.12 -11.43 18.50
C HIS A 137 -10.10 -11.28 17.37
N LEU A 138 -10.47 -10.59 16.28
CA LEU A 138 -9.58 -10.35 15.15
C LEU A 138 -8.40 -9.47 15.53
N TYR A 139 -8.56 -8.47 16.40
CA TYR A 139 -7.46 -7.67 16.94
C TYR A 139 -6.44 -8.55 17.68
N GLY A 140 -6.91 -9.49 18.50
CA GLY A 140 -6.07 -10.44 19.21
C GLY A 140 -5.26 -11.35 18.28
N LEU A 141 -5.69 -11.52 17.02
CA LEU A 141 -4.96 -12.24 15.97
C LEU A 141 -4.07 -11.31 15.14
N LEU A 142 -4.58 -10.13 14.77
CA LEU A 142 -3.98 -9.18 13.83
C LEU A 142 -4.03 -7.77 14.43
N GLU A 143 -2.91 -7.33 15.01
CA GLU A 143 -2.77 -5.99 15.59
C GLU A 143 -2.75 -4.89 14.53
N GLU A 144 -2.46 -5.24 13.27
CA GLU A 144 -2.64 -4.34 12.14
C GLU A 144 -3.96 -4.58 11.42
N PRO A 145 -4.80 -3.54 11.24
CA PRO A 145 -6.04 -3.71 10.51
C PRO A 145 -5.75 -4.03 9.04
N ASN A 146 -6.55 -4.90 8.43
CA ASN A 146 -6.45 -5.26 7.01
C ASN A 146 -5.03 -5.70 6.59
N ASN A 147 -4.35 -6.47 7.43
CA ASN A 147 -3.10 -7.12 7.05
C ASN A 147 -3.41 -8.14 5.95
N ILE A 148 -3.19 -7.78 4.67
CA ILE A 148 -3.46 -8.65 3.52
C ILE A 148 -2.32 -9.65 3.27
N GLU A 149 -1.13 -9.41 3.81
CA GLU A 149 0.06 -10.23 3.56
C GLU A 149 -0.13 -11.66 4.10
N ILE A 150 -0.93 -11.84 5.16
CA ILE A 150 -1.31 -13.16 5.70
C ILE A 150 -2.16 -14.02 4.74
N TYR A 151 -2.64 -13.43 3.64
CA TYR A 151 -3.38 -14.13 2.58
C TYR A 151 -2.58 -14.23 1.28
N LYS A 152 -1.37 -13.69 1.26
CA LYS A 152 -0.53 -13.65 0.06
C LYS A 152 -0.24 -15.07 -0.41
N ASN A 153 -0.38 -15.28 -1.72
CA ASN A 153 -0.18 -16.57 -2.38
C ASN A 153 -1.15 -17.69 -1.96
N LEU A 154 -2.22 -17.40 -1.21
CA LEU A 154 -3.26 -18.38 -0.91
C LEU A 154 -4.27 -18.46 -2.06
N PRO A 155 -4.72 -19.67 -2.46
CA PRO A 155 -5.84 -19.83 -3.38
C PRO A 155 -7.11 -19.17 -2.83
N ARG A 156 -7.99 -18.68 -3.73
CA ARG A 156 -9.23 -17.98 -3.32
C ARG A 156 -10.11 -18.77 -2.34
N SER A 157 -10.20 -20.09 -2.51
CA SER A 157 -10.96 -20.96 -1.60
C SER A 157 -10.38 -20.96 -0.18
N VAL A 158 -9.06 -21.10 -0.08
CA VAL A 158 -8.32 -21.05 1.19
C VAL A 158 -8.39 -19.67 1.82
N THR A 159 -8.22 -18.60 1.04
CA THR A 159 -8.38 -17.21 1.52
C THR A 159 -9.76 -17.00 2.13
N SER A 160 -10.83 -17.44 1.46
CA SER A 160 -12.19 -17.32 1.98
C SER A 160 -12.38 -18.09 3.30
N PHE A 161 -11.83 -19.30 3.40
CA PHE A 161 -11.90 -20.10 4.61
C PHE A 161 -11.11 -19.46 5.75
N ALA A 162 -9.86 -19.06 5.51
CA ALA A 162 -9.01 -18.38 6.48
C ALA A 162 -9.62 -17.06 6.97
N SER A 163 -10.21 -16.26 6.07
CA SER A 163 -10.91 -15.02 6.45
C SER A 163 -12.09 -15.31 7.37
N ARG A 164 -12.91 -16.32 7.07
CA ARG A 164 -14.03 -16.72 7.94
C ARG A 164 -13.54 -17.24 9.29
N ALA A 165 -12.50 -18.07 9.31
CA ALA A 165 -11.90 -18.57 10.54
C ALA A 165 -11.37 -17.43 11.43
N ARG A 166 -10.58 -16.51 10.88
CA ARG A 166 -10.00 -15.36 11.61
C ARG A 166 -11.04 -14.35 12.11
N THR A 167 -12.14 -14.21 11.39
CA THR A 167 -13.22 -13.28 11.77
C THR A 167 -14.28 -13.93 12.66
N GLY A 168 -14.17 -15.22 12.95
CA GLY A 168 -15.16 -15.96 13.74
C GLY A 168 -16.49 -16.23 13.01
N HIS A 169 -16.46 -16.26 11.66
CA HIS A 169 -17.62 -16.53 10.79
C HIS A 169 -17.51 -17.89 10.07
N ILE A 170 -16.80 -18.84 10.67
CA ILE A 170 -16.77 -20.21 10.19
C ILE A 170 -18.07 -20.92 10.57
N ILE A 171 -18.58 -21.75 9.65
CA ILE A 171 -19.84 -22.46 9.84
C ILE A 171 -19.55 -23.72 10.68
N THR A 172 -19.81 -23.64 11.97
CA THR A 172 -19.75 -24.74 12.93
C THR A 172 -21.10 -24.87 13.64
N GLN A 173 -21.39 -25.98 14.32
CA GLN A 173 -22.62 -26.11 15.09
C GLN A 173 -22.79 -25.03 16.15
N SER A 174 -21.72 -24.61 16.85
CA SER A 174 -21.75 -23.45 17.76
C SER A 174 -22.21 -22.16 17.07
N TYR A 175 -21.64 -21.87 15.88
CA TYR A 175 -21.99 -20.67 15.12
C TYR A 175 -23.45 -20.73 14.67
N LEU A 176 -23.89 -21.86 14.11
CA LEU A 176 -25.27 -22.04 13.64
C LEU A 176 -26.28 -21.96 14.79
N PHE A 177 -25.96 -22.55 15.94
CA PHE A 177 -26.81 -22.53 17.13
C PHE A 177 -27.00 -21.12 17.65
N ARG A 178 -25.94 -20.30 17.67
CA ARG A 178 -26.01 -18.87 18.04
C ARG A 178 -26.98 -18.06 17.18
N PHE A 179 -27.22 -18.49 15.93
CA PHE A 179 -28.18 -17.86 15.02
C PHE A 179 -29.52 -18.61 14.92
N ASN A 180 -29.78 -19.58 15.82
CA ASN A 180 -30.98 -20.42 15.82
C ASN A 180 -31.19 -21.19 14.50
N LEU A 181 -30.11 -21.64 13.86
CA LEU A 181 -30.14 -22.41 12.61
C LEU A 181 -29.97 -23.93 12.84
N THR A 182 -29.74 -24.35 14.09
CA THR A 182 -29.67 -25.75 14.51
C THR A 182 -30.14 -25.85 15.95
N GLU A 183 -30.62 -27.03 16.34
CA GLU A 183 -31.18 -27.30 17.68
C GLU A 183 -30.10 -27.55 18.74
N SER A 184 -28.84 -27.82 18.34
CA SER A 184 -27.77 -28.17 19.26
C SER A 184 -26.41 -27.64 18.80
N PRO A 185 -25.60 -27.08 19.73
CA PRO A 185 -24.25 -26.62 19.44
C PRO A 185 -23.22 -27.76 19.42
N LEU A 186 -23.61 -29.01 19.73
CA LEU A 186 -22.69 -30.14 19.88
C LEU A 186 -21.97 -30.50 18.58
N CYS A 187 -20.72 -30.94 18.70
CA CYS A 187 -19.91 -31.45 17.61
C CYS A 187 -20.59 -32.63 16.91
N LEU A 188 -20.74 -32.53 15.59
CA LEU A 188 -21.40 -33.56 14.79
C LEU A 188 -20.65 -34.90 14.81
N VAL A 189 -19.35 -34.86 15.11
CA VAL A 189 -18.46 -36.03 15.08
C VAL A 189 -18.37 -36.70 16.45
N CYS A 190 -18.00 -35.96 17.49
CA CYS A 190 -17.79 -36.54 18.82
C CYS A 190 -19.05 -36.50 19.70
N GLN A 191 -19.96 -35.55 19.48
CA GLN A 191 -21.19 -35.33 20.26
C GLN A 191 -20.96 -35.06 21.77
N LEU A 192 -19.72 -34.71 22.17
CA LEU A 192 -19.35 -34.51 23.58
C LEU A 192 -19.26 -33.04 24.00
N GLU A 193 -18.79 -32.17 23.10
CA GLU A 193 -18.54 -30.76 23.36
C GLU A 193 -19.15 -29.89 22.26
N GLU A 194 -19.27 -28.59 22.54
CA GLU A 194 -19.68 -27.60 21.55
C GLU A 194 -18.70 -27.54 20.37
N GLU A 195 -19.24 -27.57 19.15
CA GLU A 195 -18.44 -27.55 17.93
C GLU A 195 -17.88 -26.15 17.67
N THR A 196 -16.74 -25.82 18.23
CA THR A 196 -15.98 -24.63 17.86
C THR A 196 -14.86 -24.99 16.89
N LEU A 197 -14.31 -24.00 16.20
CA LEU A 197 -13.10 -24.23 15.39
C LEU A 197 -11.93 -24.73 16.26
N GLU A 198 -11.82 -24.21 17.49
CA GLU A 198 -10.85 -24.67 18.47
C GLU A 198 -11.05 -26.14 18.82
N HIS A 199 -12.28 -26.55 19.10
CA HIS A 199 -12.61 -27.94 19.36
C HIS A 199 -12.22 -28.84 18.18
N ILE A 200 -12.65 -28.49 16.97
CA ILE A 200 -12.35 -29.28 15.76
C ILE A 200 -10.84 -29.46 15.57
N LEU A 201 -10.05 -28.39 15.72
CA LEU A 201 -8.62 -28.42 15.42
C LEU A 201 -7.77 -28.98 16.58
N LEU A 202 -8.15 -28.73 17.83
CA LEU A 202 -7.29 -28.96 18.99
C LEU A 202 -7.81 -30.00 19.98
N HIS A 203 -9.12 -30.25 20.07
CA HIS A 203 -9.70 -31.04 21.18
C HIS A 203 -10.52 -32.26 20.76
N CYS A 204 -11.12 -32.27 19.56
CA CYS A 204 -12.04 -33.31 19.11
C CYS A 204 -11.38 -34.70 19.11
N THR A 205 -11.78 -35.58 20.03
CA THR A 205 -11.17 -36.90 20.22
C THR A 205 -11.32 -37.79 18.99
N SER A 206 -12.46 -37.70 18.30
CA SER A 206 -12.74 -38.41 17.04
C SER A 206 -11.90 -37.92 15.84
N LYS A 207 -11.05 -36.91 16.01
CA LYS A 207 -10.14 -36.35 14.99
C LYS A 207 -8.66 -36.44 15.42
N SER A 208 -8.32 -37.38 16.31
CA SER A 208 -6.95 -37.58 16.82
C SER A 208 -5.90 -37.65 15.72
N ASP A 209 -6.12 -38.47 14.70
CA ASP A 209 -5.10 -38.75 13.67
C ASP A 209 -4.80 -37.51 12.83
N ALA A 210 -5.84 -36.78 12.44
CA ALA A 210 -5.72 -35.52 11.71
C ALA A 210 -5.03 -34.44 12.56
N ARG A 211 -5.33 -34.38 13.86
CA ARG A 211 -4.67 -33.45 14.79
C ARG A 211 -3.20 -33.82 15.01
N ASP A 212 -2.85 -35.10 15.07
CA ASP A 212 -1.48 -35.54 15.25
C ASP A 212 -0.64 -35.28 13.99
N GLU A 213 -1.21 -35.43 12.80
CA GLU A 213 -0.61 -34.95 11.54
C GLU A 213 -0.41 -33.43 11.56
N LEU A 214 -1.43 -32.68 11.99
CA LEU A 214 -1.35 -31.23 12.10
C LEU A 214 -0.24 -30.78 13.06
N LYS A 215 -0.15 -31.40 14.25
CA LYS A 215 0.89 -31.15 15.25
C LYS A 215 2.28 -31.55 14.77
N ARG A 216 2.42 -32.54 13.88
CA ARG A 216 3.72 -32.89 13.26
C ARG A 216 4.18 -31.85 12.25
N ARG A 217 3.23 -31.23 11.52
CA ARG A 217 3.53 -30.18 10.54
C ARG A 217 3.75 -28.80 11.17
N LEU A 218 3.19 -28.56 12.36
CA LEU A 218 3.34 -27.33 13.12
C LEU A 218 4.33 -27.51 14.29
N GLN A 219 4.86 -26.42 14.85
CA GLN A 219 5.73 -26.49 16.04
C GLN A 219 4.92 -26.87 17.31
N PRO A 220 5.58 -27.33 18.40
CA PRO A 220 4.92 -27.98 19.55
C PRO A 220 3.82 -27.17 20.26
N ASP A 221 3.91 -25.84 20.24
CA ASP A 221 2.94 -24.93 20.89
C ASP A 221 1.79 -24.53 19.93
N CYS A 222 0.95 -25.49 19.57
CA CYS A 222 -0.22 -25.25 18.71
C CYS A 222 -1.40 -24.66 19.50
N SER A 223 -1.49 -23.33 19.56
CA SER A 223 -2.72 -22.62 19.92
C SER A 223 -3.56 -22.27 18.69
N LEU A 224 -4.87 -22.06 18.86
CA LEU A 224 -5.74 -21.62 17.76
C LEU A 224 -5.23 -20.30 17.17
N LYS A 225 -4.75 -19.37 18.00
CA LYS A 225 -4.18 -18.11 17.56
C LYS A 225 -3.00 -18.32 16.59
N ILE A 226 -2.06 -19.20 16.95
CA ILE A 226 -0.88 -19.50 16.12
C ILE A 226 -1.30 -20.10 14.78
N ILE A 227 -2.22 -21.08 14.80
CA ILE A 227 -2.76 -21.71 13.58
C ILE A 227 -3.39 -20.66 12.66
N LEU A 228 -4.19 -19.75 13.23
CA LEU A 228 -4.90 -18.75 12.43
C LEU A 228 -3.95 -17.74 11.78
N ILE A 229 -2.82 -17.39 12.40
CA ILE A 229 -1.88 -16.39 11.84
C ILE A 229 -0.79 -17.00 10.96
N GLU A 230 -0.48 -18.29 11.08
CA GLU A 230 0.59 -18.97 10.34
C GLU A 230 0.19 -19.22 8.86
N PRO A 231 0.81 -18.55 7.87
CA PRO A 231 0.44 -18.73 6.46
C PRO A 231 0.68 -20.15 5.94
N ASN A 232 1.70 -20.85 6.44
CA ASN A 232 2.03 -22.19 5.98
C ASN A 232 0.97 -23.23 6.35
N PHE A 233 0.24 -23.03 7.46
CA PHE A 233 -0.88 -23.89 7.85
C PHE A 233 -1.96 -23.95 6.75
N TRP A 234 -2.28 -22.80 6.16
CA TRP A 234 -3.32 -22.69 5.14
C TRP A 234 -2.91 -23.29 3.80
N ILE A 235 -1.61 -23.35 3.52
CA ILE A 235 -1.06 -24.01 2.33
C ILE A 235 -1.20 -25.54 2.49
N ILE A 236 -0.93 -26.07 3.68
CA ILE A 236 -1.01 -27.50 4.01
C ILE A 236 -2.42 -28.07 3.81
N LEU A 237 -3.47 -27.31 4.14
CA LEU A 237 -4.88 -27.73 3.96
C LEU A 237 -5.30 -27.97 2.50
N ARG A 238 -4.44 -27.66 1.53
CA ARG A 238 -4.68 -27.90 0.10
C ARG A 238 -4.31 -29.34 -0.34
N GLU A 239 -3.46 -30.02 0.42
CA GLU A 239 -2.87 -31.31 0.01
C GLU A 239 -3.69 -32.54 0.40
N GLN A 240 -4.92 -32.36 0.89
CA GLN A 240 -5.87 -33.40 1.29
C GLN A 240 -7.20 -33.22 0.57
#